data_AF-A0AAD8A7Q1-F1
#
_entry.id   AF-A0AAD8A7Q1-F1
#
_cell.length_a   1.000
_cell.length_b   1.000
_cell.length_c   1.000
_cell.angle_alpha   90.00
_cell.angle_beta   90.00
_cell.angle_gamma   90.00
#
_symmetry.space_group_name_H-M   'P 1'
#
loop_
_entity.id
_entity.type
_entity.pdbx_description
1 polymer ?
#
loop_
_entity_poly.entity_id
_entity_poly.type
_entity_poly.pdbx_seq_one_letter_code
_entity_poly.pdbx_strand_id
1 'polypeptide(L)'
;IVEEAAEVLESHIVVSLTHHCEHLILIGDHKQLRPSPSVYKLALDYKFDISLFERMLANNMHCELLKVQHRMRPEIVQLIVPTVYEELKNHSTVMQFEKIRGMLKSLYFITHNYPEEKVDDISSHKNIHEGDFLLELCRYLVLQGYEPSRITILATYSGQMFYLRSVRKQYTLLSDVKITVIDNFQGEENDIILLSLVRSNKEANIGFLKTENRVCVALSRARMGLYIIGNMDNLTKRNSIWPKVKDSLKQQDAIGTHITLRCQIHPSEFTRVCCATDFSNSPEGGCKRLCDTELACGHNCKSVCHIRNRGHENYRCFERCGRCELGHRCLKMCWENCGDCKTLIERTLPCGHTTNLECGINSTEYNCREIIEVELPICGHKVQKPCYRNIDNFPCSYPCENRLNCGHSCNLRCHTRDDLDHLELVQIDDSYVGITNAREDHYCLSALWPERCHPRWGNIPIFISLELPCMYRVR
;
A
#
# COMPACT_ATOMS: atom_id res chain seq x y z
N ILE A 1 -20.91 -33.75 25.03
CA ILE A 1 -20.29 -32.48 25.46
C ILE A 1 -21.08 -31.37 24.81
N VAL A 2 -21.45 -30.33 25.57
CA VAL A 2 -22.14 -29.14 25.07
C VAL A 2 -21.30 -27.92 25.42
N GLU A 3 -20.80 -27.23 24.42
CA GLU A 3 -20.11 -25.95 24.56
C GLU A 3 -21.11 -24.79 24.51
N GLU A 4 -20.76 -23.66 25.12
CA GLU A 4 -21.65 -22.49 25.28
C GLU A 4 -23.02 -22.87 25.88
N ALA A 5 -23.04 -23.87 26.78
CA ALA A 5 -24.27 -24.43 27.36
C ALA A 5 -25.13 -23.41 28.12
N ALA A 6 -24.54 -22.28 28.53
CA ALA A 6 -25.24 -21.17 29.15
C ALA A 6 -26.12 -20.37 28.16
N GLU A 7 -25.82 -20.40 26.87
CA GLU A 7 -26.55 -19.69 25.80
C GLU A 7 -27.61 -20.58 25.12
N VAL A 8 -27.58 -21.90 25.37
CA VAL A 8 -28.50 -22.85 24.75
C VAL A 8 -29.77 -23.02 25.59
N LEU A 9 -30.93 -22.97 24.92
CA LEU A 9 -32.22 -23.26 25.55
C LEU A 9 -32.20 -24.66 26.19
N GLU A 10 -32.73 -24.75 27.41
CA GLU A 10 -32.80 -26.01 28.14
C GLU A 10 -33.46 -27.12 27.31
N SER A 11 -34.56 -26.81 26.63
CA SER A 11 -35.29 -27.76 25.79
C SER A 11 -34.42 -28.37 24.70
N HIS A 12 -33.53 -27.61 24.09
CA HIS A 12 -32.62 -28.10 23.04
C HIS A 12 -31.60 -29.08 23.60
N ILE A 13 -31.06 -28.81 24.79
CA ILE A 13 -30.14 -29.73 25.46
C ILE A 13 -30.89 -31.02 25.82
N VAL A 14 -32.05 -30.92 26.48
CA VAL A 14 -32.83 -32.09 26.93
C VAL A 14 -33.22 -33.00 25.76
N VAL A 15 -33.64 -32.43 24.62
CA VAL A 15 -33.99 -33.22 23.42
C VAL A 15 -32.77 -33.93 22.83
N SER A 16 -31.57 -33.38 23.02
CA SER A 16 -30.32 -34.00 22.56
C SER A 16 -29.84 -35.15 23.45
N LEU A 17 -30.39 -35.30 24.66
CA LEU A 17 -30.06 -36.40 25.57
C LEU A 17 -30.85 -37.65 25.19
N THR A 18 -30.23 -38.52 24.38
CA THR A 18 -30.81 -39.82 24.03
C THR A 18 -30.75 -40.78 25.21
N HIS A 19 -31.53 -41.87 25.14
CA HIS A 19 -31.50 -42.95 26.13
C HIS A 19 -30.14 -43.68 26.25
N HIS A 20 -29.20 -43.41 25.34
CA HIS A 20 -27.83 -43.91 25.38
C HIS A 20 -26.83 -42.94 26.04
N CYS A 21 -27.26 -41.74 26.43
CA CYS A 21 -26.36 -40.75 27.02
C CYS A 21 -26.03 -41.12 28.48
N GLU A 22 -24.82 -41.61 28.71
CA GLU A 22 -24.34 -41.98 30.06
C GLU A 22 -23.54 -40.85 30.72
N HIS A 23 -22.94 -39.94 29.95
CA HIS A 23 -22.09 -38.87 30.45
C HIS A 23 -22.32 -37.56 29.69
N LEU A 24 -22.73 -36.52 30.43
CA LEU A 24 -22.96 -35.17 29.92
C LEU A 24 -21.96 -34.19 30.55
N ILE A 25 -21.22 -33.48 29.70
CA ILE A 25 -20.34 -32.38 30.10
C ILE A 25 -20.91 -31.11 29.51
N LEU A 26 -21.22 -30.13 30.38
CA LEU A 26 -21.71 -28.81 30.01
C LEU A 26 -20.63 -27.76 30.29
N ILE A 27 -20.25 -27.01 29.27
CA ILE A 27 -19.25 -25.95 29.36
C ILE A 27 -19.96 -24.65 29.00
N GLY A 28 -19.91 -23.65 29.87
CA GLY A 28 -20.55 -22.36 29.61
C GLY A 28 -20.32 -21.35 30.71
N ASP A 29 -20.80 -20.13 30.48
CA ASP A 29 -20.67 -19.01 31.40
C ASP A 29 -22.02 -18.30 31.59
N HIS A 30 -22.65 -18.56 32.74
CA HIS A 30 -23.96 -17.97 33.10
C HIS A 30 -23.91 -16.45 33.34
N LYS A 31 -22.71 -15.83 33.40
CA LYS A 31 -22.53 -14.37 33.44
C LYS A 31 -22.46 -13.74 32.05
N GLN A 32 -22.37 -14.53 30.97
CA GLN A 32 -22.45 -14.08 29.57
C GLN A 32 -23.87 -14.30 29.01
N LEU A 33 -24.09 -14.25 27.69
CA LEU A 33 -25.46 -14.23 27.16
C LEU A 33 -26.26 -15.46 27.57
N ARG A 34 -27.54 -15.20 27.86
CA ARG A 34 -28.57 -16.21 28.08
C ARG A 34 -29.23 -16.59 26.76
N PRO A 35 -29.90 -17.75 26.70
CA PRO A 35 -30.72 -18.13 25.57
C PRO A 35 -31.79 -17.06 25.28
N SER A 36 -31.96 -16.72 24.01
CA SER A 36 -32.97 -15.74 23.58
C SER A 36 -34.18 -16.46 22.98
N PRO A 37 -35.32 -16.59 23.71
CA PRO A 37 -36.54 -17.13 23.13
C PRO A 37 -37.11 -16.18 22.07
N SER A 38 -37.66 -16.73 20.99
CA SER A 38 -38.26 -15.94 19.90
C SER A 38 -39.41 -15.05 20.38
N VAL A 39 -40.10 -15.45 21.45
CA VAL A 39 -41.16 -14.69 22.09
C VAL A 39 -40.66 -14.14 23.42
N TYR A 40 -40.39 -12.83 23.46
CA TYR A 40 -39.86 -12.14 24.65
C TYR A 40 -40.69 -12.37 25.93
N LYS A 41 -42.02 -12.46 25.82
CA LYS A 41 -42.90 -12.73 26.96
C LYS A 41 -42.58 -14.06 27.65
N LEU A 42 -42.07 -15.06 26.92
CA LEU A 42 -41.69 -16.34 27.51
C LEU A 42 -40.50 -16.20 28.47
N ALA A 43 -39.52 -15.37 28.14
CA ALA A 43 -38.44 -15.03 29.07
C ALA A 43 -38.98 -14.27 30.29
N LEU A 44 -39.84 -13.28 30.06
CA LEU A 44 -40.31 -12.39 31.12
C LEU A 44 -41.20 -13.13 32.14
N ASP A 45 -42.23 -13.81 31.64
CA ASP A 45 -43.31 -14.40 32.44
C ASP A 45 -42.96 -15.81 32.95
N TYR A 46 -42.20 -16.58 32.16
CA TYR A 46 -41.93 -18.01 32.44
C TYR A 46 -40.44 -18.36 32.61
N LYS A 47 -39.53 -17.37 32.55
CA LYS A 47 -38.08 -17.58 32.69
C LYS A 47 -37.51 -18.60 31.70
N PHE A 48 -38.07 -18.61 30.49
CA PHE A 48 -37.64 -19.51 29.42
C PHE A 48 -36.24 -19.19 28.86
N ASP A 49 -35.64 -18.08 29.31
CA ASP A 49 -34.27 -17.65 29.08
C ASP A 49 -33.29 -18.21 30.14
N ILE A 50 -33.70 -19.10 31.04
CA ILE A 50 -32.78 -19.82 31.92
C ILE A 50 -32.30 -21.09 31.20
N SER A 51 -30.98 -21.21 31.02
CA SER A 51 -30.38 -22.41 30.43
C SER A 51 -30.37 -23.59 31.42
N LEU A 52 -30.21 -24.81 30.89
CA LEU A 52 -30.03 -25.99 31.74
C LEU A 52 -28.81 -25.81 32.66
N PHE A 53 -27.74 -25.22 32.14
CA PHE A 53 -26.51 -24.94 32.87
C PHE A 53 -26.75 -24.02 34.07
N GLU A 54 -27.39 -22.87 33.84
CA GLU A 54 -27.72 -21.92 34.92
C GLU A 54 -28.66 -22.55 35.96
N ARG A 55 -29.64 -23.34 35.51
CA ARG A 55 -30.55 -24.06 36.42
C ARG A 55 -29.81 -25.10 37.27
N MET A 56 -28.85 -25.83 36.71
CA MET A 56 -28.04 -26.80 37.46
C MET A 56 -27.20 -26.11 38.54
N LEU A 57 -26.59 -24.95 38.23
CA LEU A 57 -25.89 -24.14 39.22
C LEU A 57 -26.81 -23.66 40.34
N ALA A 58 -28.02 -23.19 40.01
CA ALA A 58 -29.01 -22.78 40.99
C ALA A 58 -29.47 -23.93 41.91
N ASN A 59 -29.34 -25.18 41.46
CA ASN A 59 -29.59 -26.39 42.25
C ASN A 59 -28.34 -26.91 42.98
N ASN A 60 -27.31 -26.09 43.13
CA ASN A 60 -26.06 -26.42 43.83
C ASN A 60 -25.32 -27.63 43.23
N MET A 61 -25.45 -27.87 41.93
CA MET A 61 -24.60 -28.85 41.26
C MET A 61 -23.15 -28.37 41.25
N HIS A 62 -22.24 -29.33 41.42
CA HIS A 62 -20.80 -29.05 41.39
C HIS A 62 -20.40 -28.45 40.04
N CYS A 63 -19.65 -27.35 40.08
CA CYS A 63 -19.12 -26.68 38.90
C CYS A 63 -17.68 -26.24 39.15
N GLU A 64 -16.78 -26.67 38.29
CA GLU A 64 -15.39 -26.22 38.30
C GLU A 64 -15.27 -24.88 37.56
N LEU A 65 -14.68 -23.87 38.21
CA LEU A 65 -14.48 -22.54 37.63
C LEU A 65 -13.03 -22.35 37.16
N LEU A 66 -12.85 -22.03 35.88
CA LEU A 66 -11.55 -21.63 35.35
C LEU A 66 -11.25 -20.17 35.71
N LYS A 67 -10.26 -19.96 36.57
CA LYS A 67 -9.94 -18.64 37.15
C LYS A 67 -8.82 -17.87 36.45
N VAL A 68 -8.19 -18.43 35.41
CA VAL A 68 -7.06 -17.81 34.70
C VAL A 68 -7.44 -17.49 33.27
N GLN A 69 -7.29 -16.22 32.87
CA GLN A 69 -7.62 -15.75 31.53
C GLN A 69 -6.36 -15.52 30.69
N HIS A 70 -6.46 -15.86 29.40
CA HIS A 70 -5.36 -15.79 28.42
C HIS A 70 -5.65 -14.84 27.24
N ARG A 71 -6.78 -14.12 27.26
CA ARG A 71 -7.30 -13.36 26.14
C ARG A 71 -6.94 -11.88 26.21
N MET A 72 -7.28 -11.23 27.30
CA MET A 72 -7.39 -9.77 27.39
C MET A 72 -6.20 -9.19 28.14
N ARG A 73 -5.78 -7.99 27.77
CA ARG A 73 -4.84 -7.23 28.60
C ARG A 73 -5.42 -6.90 29.99
N PRO A 74 -4.56 -6.75 31.02
CA PRO A 74 -5.01 -6.43 32.38
C PRO A 74 -5.90 -5.20 32.50
N GLU A 75 -5.62 -4.15 31.71
CA GLU A 75 -6.41 -2.91 31.72
C GLU A 75 -7.88 -3.15 31.34
N ILE A 76 -8.11 -4.07 30.39
CA ILE A 76 -9.46 -4.46 29.93
C ILE A 76 -10.15 -5.33 30.99
N VAL A 77 -9.42 -6.28 31.59
CA VAL A 77 -9.97 -7.17 32.64
C VAL A 77 -10.47 -6.39 33.84
N GLN A 78 -9.82 -5.28 34.21
CA GLN A 78 -10.25 -4.39 35.30
C GLN A 78 -11.62 -3.73 35.07
N LEU A 79 -12.20 -3.81 33.88
CA LEU A 79 -13.58 -3.35 33.64
C LEU A 79 -14.62 -4.37 34.13
N ILE A 80 -14.29 -5.66 34.04
CA ILE A 80 -15.19 -6.78 34.38
C ILE A 80 -14.87 -7.40 35.74
N VAL A 81 -13.73 -7.10 36.34
CA VAL A 81 -13.34 -7.52 37.71
C VAL A 81 -13.15 -6.28 38.59
N PRO A 82 -13.77 -6.18 39.78
CA PRO A 82 -14.68 -7.13 40.43
C PRO A 82 -16.17 -6.91 40.04
N THR A 83 -16.42 -6.25 38.91
CA THR A 83 -17.77 -5.78 38.54
C THR A 83 -18.73 -6.90 38.19
N VAL A 84 -18.29 -7.85 37.36
CA VAL A 84 -19.05 -8.99 36.85
C VAL A 84 -18.55 -10.29 37.46
N TYR A 85 -17.22 -10.45 37.53
CA TYR A 85 -16.56 -11.60 38.13
C TYR A 85 -15.84 -11.19 39.41
N GLU A 86 -15.91 -12.02 40.45
CA GLU A 86 -15.22 -11.77 41.72
C GLU A 86 -13.69 -11.90 41.58
N GLU A 87 -13.24 -12.95 40.90
CA GLU A 87 -11.83 -13.27 40.73
C GLU A 87 -11.57 -13.80 39.30
N LEU A 88 -10.67 -13.14 38.56
CA LEU A 88 -10.14 -13.62 37.29
C LEU A 88 -8.67 -13.17 37.16
N LYS A 89 -7.75 -14.12 37.18
CA LYS A 89 -6.30 -13.88 37.15
C LYS A 89 -5.80 -13.77 35.71
N ASN A 90 -4.84 -12.88 35.50
CA ASN A 90 -4.18 -12.74 34.20
C ASN A 90 -3.05 -13.77 34.07
N HIS A 91 -3.04 -14.53 32.98
CA HIS A 91 -1.88 -15.34 32.62
C HIS A 91 -0.70 -14.45 32.19
N SER A 92 0.53 -14.94 32.32
CA SER A 92 1.75 -14.17 31.97
C SER A 92 1.81 -13.75 30.50
N THR A 93 1.17 -14.50 29.61
CA THR A 93 1.12 -14.22 28.16
C THR A 93 0.45 -12.89 27.84
N VAL A 94 -0.61 -12.51 28.55
CA VAL A 94 -1.33 -11.26 28.27
C VAL A 94 -0.57 -10.02 28.75
N MET A 95 0.43 -10.21 29.62
CA MET A 95 1.31 -9.13 30.08
C MET A 95 2.34 -8.72 29.01
N GLN A 96 2.56 -9.59 28.01
CA GLN A 96 3.55 -9.40 26.95
C GLN A 96 2.95 -8.76 25.69
N PHE A 97 1.64 -8.50 25.67
CA PHE A 97 0.99 -7.91 24.50
C PHE A 97 1.49 -6.47 24.24
N GLU A 98 1.84 -6.21 22.99
CA GLU A 98 2.26 -4.89 22.54
C GLU A 98 1.15 -3.84 22.78
N LYS A 99 1.56 -2.59 23.00
CA LYS A 99 0.63 -1.45 23.02
C LYS A 99 0.10 -1.18 21.61
N ILE A 100 -1.12 -0.67 21.53
CA ILE A 100 -1.73 -0.32 20.25
C ILE A 100 -0.96 0.83 19.59
N ARG A 101 -0.49 0.59 18.36
CA ARG A 101 0.27 1.54 17.55
C ARG A 101 -0.59 2.76 17.23
N GLY A 102 0.01 3.94 17.26
CA GLY A 102 -0.71 5.21 17.02
C GLY A 102 -1.57 5.69 18.19
N MET A 103 -1.73 4.90 19.25
CA MET A 103 -2.64 5.19 20.35
C MET A 103 -1.86 5.42 21.65
N LEU A 104 -2.27 6.42 22.44
CA LEU A 104 -1.62 6.66 23.73
C LEU A 104 -1.96 5.57 24.76
N LYS A 105 -3.21 5.08 24.74
CA LYS A 105 -3.72 4.04 25.64
C LYS A 105 -4.38 2.92 24.84
N SER A 106 -4.29 1.69 25.33
CA SER A 106 -4.90 0.51 24.70
C SER A 106 -6.34 0.25 25.14
N LEU A 107 -6.80 0.94 26.19
CA LEU A 107 -8.19 1.01 26.61
C LEU A 107 -8.59 2.48 26.69
N TYR A 108 -9.72 2.84 26.08
CA TYR A 108 -10.26 4.19 26.23
C TYR A 108 -11.77 4.25 25.97
N PHE A 109 -12.47 5.07 26.76
CA PHE A 109 -13.89 5.38 26.62
C PHE A 109 -14.07 6.84 26.19
N ILE A 110 -14.60 7.06 25.01
CA ILE A 110 -14.96 8.38 24.48
C ILE A 110 -16.40 8.69 24.90
N THR A 111 -16.57 9.64 25.81
CA THR A 111 -17.90 10.07 26.27
C THR A 111 -18.42 11.24 25.45
N HIS A 112 -19.70 11.19 25.07
CA HIS A 112 -20.37 12.27 24.36
C HIS A 112 -21.84 12.43 24.77
N ASN A 113 -22.51 13.46 24.25
CA ASN A 113 -23.93 13.74 24.49
C ASN A 113 -24.76 13.87 23.19
N TYR A 114 -24.18 13.56 22.01
CA TYR A 114 -24.92 13.56 20.74
C TYR A 114 -26.12 12.59 20.79
N PRO A 115 -27.31 13.02 20.34
CA PRO A 115 -28.54 12.24 20.45
C PRO A 115 -28.56 11.01 19.53
N GLU A 116 -29.26 9.97 19.95
CA GLU A 116 -29.58 8.81 19.11
C GLU A 116 -30.70 9.12 18.10
N GLU A 117 -30.72 8.38 16.99
CA GLU A 117 -31.82 8.35 16.02
C GLU A 117 -32.53 6.99 16.07
N LYS A 118 -33.87 7.01 16.01
CA LYS A 118 -34.68 5.80 15.90
C LYS A 118 -34.74 5.36 14.44
N VAL A 119 -34.68 4.05 14.20
CA VAL A 119 -34.85 3.44 12.88
C VAL A 119 -36.24 2.80 12.84
N ASP A 120 -37.16 3.42 12.10
CA ASP A 120 -38.60 3.14 12.17
C ASP A 120 -38.96 1.70 11.76
N ASP A 121 -38.26 1.11 10.79
CA ASP A 121 -38.62 -0.21 10.25
C ASP A 121 -38.29 -1.41 11.16
N ILE A 122 -37.37 -1.25 12.12
CA ILE A 122 -36.79 -2.39 12.87
C ILE A 122 -36.74 -2.17 14.40
N SER A 123 -37.46 -1.18 14.93
CA SER A 123 -37.43 -0.84 16.36
C SER A 123 -35.99 -0.80 16.92
N SER A 124 -35.09 -0.20 16.14
CA SER A 124 -33.65 -0.15 16.41
C SER A 124 -33.19 1.28 16.55
N HIS A 125 -31.95 1.46 16.97
CA HIS A 125 -31.35 2.77 17.17
C HIS A 125 -30.01 2.85 16.44
N LYS A 126 -29.63 4.06 16.04
CA LYS A 126 -28.33 4.40 15.50
C LYS A 126 -27.84 5.71 16.08
N ASN A 127 -26.54 5.94 16.06
CA ASN A 127 -25.90 7.19 16.44
C ASN A 127 -24.85 7.53 15.39
N ILE A 128 -25.13 8.56 14.59
CA ILE A 128 -24.29 8.99 13.47
C ILE A 128 -22.91 9.40 13.96
N HIS A 129 -22.86 10.18 15.05
CA HIS A 129 -21.60 10.64 15.63
C HIS A 129 -20.70 9.47 16.05
N GLU A 130 -21.26 8.46 16.73
CA GLU A 130 -20.52 7.26 17.10
C GLU A 130 -20.04 6.49 15.87
N GLY A 131 -20.91 6.34 14.87
CA GLY A 131 -20.62 5.54 13.68
C GLY A 131 -19.48 6.13 12.86
N ASP A 132 -19.56 7.43 12.55
CA ASP A 132 -18.56 8.13 11.76
C ASP A 132 -17.21 8.18 12.49
N PHE A 133 -17.23 8.43 13.81
CA PHE A 133 -16.02 8.42 14.62
C PHE A 133 -15.31 7.06 14.60
N LEU A 134 -16.05 5.96 14.77
CA LEU A 134 -15.46 4.62 14.77
C LEU A 134 -14.92 4.22 13.39
N LEU A 135 -15.55 4.64 12.30
CA LEU A 135 -15.05 4.39 10.95
C LEU A 135 -13.74 5.14 10.69
N GLU A 136 -13.63 6.42 11.08
CA GLU A 136 -12.38 7.17 10.97
C GLU A 136 -11.29 6.63 11.90
N LEU A 137 -11.64 6.23 13.12
CA LEU A 137 -10.69 5.57 14.02
C LEU A 137 -10.19 4.24 13.45
N CYS A 138 -11.08 3.45 12.85
CA CYS A 138 -10.73 2.20 12.18
C CYS A 138 -9.78 2.46 11.00
N ARG A 139 -10.10 3.45 10.15
CA ARG A 139 -9.24 3.90 9.04
C ARG A 139 -7.87 4.31 9.56
N TYR A 140 -7.81 5.09 10.62
CA TYR A 140 -6.57 5.52 11.25
C TYR A 140 -5.72 4.32 11.70
N LEU A 141 -6.32 3.33 12.38
CA LEU A 141 -5.63 2.11 12.83
C LEU A 141 -5.11 1.28 11.65
N VAL A 142 -5.88 1.14 10.57
CA VAL A 142 -5.38 0.48 9.35
C VAL A 142 -4.18 1.24 8.78
N LEU A 143 -4.20 2.58 8.80
CA LEU A 143 -3.05 3.41 8.40
C LEU A 143 -1.85 3.29 9.35
N GLN A 144 -2.05 2.87 10.62
CA GLN A 144 -0.96 2.52 11.54
C GLN A 144 -0.27 1.19 11.20
N GLY A 145 -0.77 0.46 10.20
CA GLY A 145 -0.24 -0.84 9.78
C GLY A 145 -0.93 -2.04 10.42
N TYR A 146 -2.16 -1.87 10.94
CA TYR A 146 -3.00 -3.01 11.32
C TYR A 146 -3.72 -3.57 10.10
N GLU A 147 -3.76 -4.90 9.99
CA GLU A 147 -4.60 -5.56 9.00
C GLU A 147 -6.09 -5.37 9.36
N PRO A 148 -6.96 -5.09 8.38
CA PRO A 148 -8.41 -4.94 8.62
C PRO A 148 -9.05 -6.12 9.37
N SER A 149 -8.58 -7.34 9.13
CA SER A 149 -9.04 -8.58 9.80
C SER A 149 -8.81 -8.58 11.31
N ARG A 150 -7.80 -7.84 11.80
CA ARG A 150 -7.43 -7.73 13.22
C ARG A 150 -8.27 -6.69 13.99
N ILE A 151 -9.22 -6.05 13.30
CA ILE A 151 -10.10 -5.02 13.86
C ILE A 151 -11.56 -5.43 13.64
N THR A 152 -12.36 -5.39 14.70
CA THR A 152 -13.82 -5.56 14.62
C THR A 152 -14.53 -4.34 15.17
N ILE A 153 -15.55 -3.86 14.45
CA ILE A 153 -16.48 -2.84 14.95
C ILE A 153 -17.73 -3.56 15.47
N LEU A 154 -17.99 -3.43 16.78
CA LEU A 154 -19.17 -3.96 17.45
C LEU A 154 -20.19 -2.86 17.69
N ALA A 155 -21.45 -3.16 17.37
CA ALA A 155 -22.59 -2.31 17.68
C ALA A 155 -23.54 -3.02 18.64
N THR A 156 -24.16 -2.27 19.54
CA THR A 156 -25.21 -2.79 20.44
C THR A 156 -26.57 -2.92 19.77
N TYR A 157 -26.76 -2.31 18.59
CA TYR A 157 -28.01 -2.29 17.85
C TYR A 157 -27.79 -2.61 16.37
N SER A 158 -28.70 -3.39 15.79
CA SER A 158 -28.67 -3.73 14.36
C SER A 158 -28.77 -2.51 13.45
N GLY A 159 -29.56 -1.48 13.84
CA GLY A 159 -29.66 -0.21 13.12
C GLY A 159 -28.29 0.47 12.95
N GLN A 160 -27.49 0.50 14.02
CA GLN A 160 -26.11 1.00 13.98
C GLN A 160 -25.19 0.14 13.14
N MET A 161 -25.32 -1.19 13.20
CA MET A 161 -24.55 -2.09 12.33
C MET A 161 -24.83 -1.83 10.84
N PHE A 162 -26.10 -1.66 10.45
CA PHE A 162 -26.47 -1.37 9.07
C PHE A 162 -25.97 0.01 8.63
N TYR A 163 -26.06 1.02 9.50
CA TYR A 163 -25.47 2.34 9.27
C TYR A 163 -23.96 2.27 9.02
N LEU A 164 -23.21 1.63 9.93
CA LEU A 164 -21.77 1.45 9.80
C LEU A 164 -21.41 0.73 8.49
N ARG A 165 -22.12 -0.35 8.14
CA ARG A 165 -21.89 -1.10 6.89
C ARG A 165 -22.18 -0.27 5.64
N SER A 166 -23.18 0.61 5.67
CA SER A 166 -23.51 1.45 4.51
C SER A 166 -22.45 2.54 4.29
N VAL A 167 -22.03 3.23 5.35
CA VAL A 167 -21.02 4.29 5.29
C VAL A 167 -19.63 3.72 5.00
N ARG A 168 -19.29 2.54 5.55
CA ARG A 168 -18.03 1.82 5.27
C ARG A 168 -17.74 1.66 3.78
N LYS A 169 -18.75 1.61 2.91
CA LYS A 169 -18.56 1.51 1.44
C LYS A 169 -17.75 2.68 0.85
N GLN A 170 -17.70 3.82 1.53
CA GLN A 170 -16.90 4.98 1.14
C GLN A 170 -15.40 4.79 1.44
N TYR A 171 -15.06 3.79 2.27
CA TYR A 171 -13.71 3.52 2.75
C TYR A 171 -13.17 2.23 2.13
N THR A 172 -12.40 2.36 1.05
CA THR A 172 -11.77 1.22 0.36
C THR A 172 -10.86 0.42 1.29
N LEU A 173 -10.17 1.08 2.22
CA LEU A 173 -9.28 0.45 3.20
C LEU A 173 -9.99 -0.42 4.24
N LEU A 174 -11.31 -0.29 4.39
CA LEU A 174 -12.09 -0.94 5.44
C LEU A 174 -12.97 -2.09 4.90
N SER A 175 -12.79 -2.53 3.66
CA SER A 175 -13.61 -3.56 3.02
C SER A 175 -13.71 -4.85 3.85
N ASP A 176 -12.60 -5.24 4.48
CA ASP A 176 -12.45 -6.53 5.16
C ASP A 176 -12.65 -6.42 6.69
N VAL A 177 -12.93 -5.21 7.19
CA VAL A 177 -13.23 -5.01 8.62
C VAL A 177 -14.57 -5.63 8.97
N LYS A 178 -14.58 -6.52 9.96
CA LYS A 178 -15.82 -7.13 10.46
C LYS A 178 -16.65 -6.09 11.21
N ILE A 179 -17.90 -5.92 10.80
CA ILE A 179 -18.88 -5.08 11.48
C ILE A 179 -20.09 -5.94 11.83
N THR A 180 -20.37 -6.12 13.12
CA THR A 180 -21.45 -6.97 13.60
C THR A 180 -22.05 -6.46 14.91
N VAL A 181 -23.17 -7.04 15.32
CA VAL A 181 -23.76 -6.81 16.64
C VAL A 181 -23.14 -7.73 17.68
N ILE A 182 -23.17 -7.30 18.95
CA ILE A 182 -22.58 -8.06 20.08
C ILE A 182 -23.14 -9.49 20.18
N ASP A 183 -24.45 -9.65 20.04
CA ASP A 183 -25.12 -10.95 20.14
C ASP A 183 -24.61 -11.94 19.08
N ASN A 184 -24.14 -11.45 17.93
CA ASN A 184 -23.58 -12.27 16.85
C ASN A 184 -22.05 -12.45 16.95
N PHE A 185 -21.43 -12.04 18.06
CA PHE A 185 -19.97 -12.08 18.26
C PHE A 185 -19.61 -12.84 19.56
N GLN A 186 -20.53 -13.66 20.08
CA GLN A 186 -20.23 -14.56 21.18
C GLN A 186 -19.26 -15.66 20.75
N GLY A 187 -18.42 -16.13 21.67
CA GLY A 187 -17.33 -17.06 21.40
C GLY A 187 -16.16 -16.47 20.60
N GLU A 188 -16.38 -15.36 19.89
CA GLU A 188 -15.36 -14.70 19.09
C GLU A 188 -14.52 -13.69 19.90
N GLU A 189 -13.32 -13.41 19.40
CA GLU A 189 -12.40 -12.41 19.90
C GLU A 189 -11.65 -11.74 18.74
N ASN A 190 -11.15 -10.52 18.95
CA ASN A 190 -10.23 -9.89 18.02
C ASN A 190 -9.20 -9.04 18.76
N ASP A 191 -8.12 -8.68 18.08
CA ASP A 191 -7.03 -7.90 18.68
C ASP A 191 -7.50 -6.51 19.08
N ILE A 192 -8.24 -5.85 18.19
CA ILE A 192 -8.79 -4.53 18.43
C ILE A 192 -10.31 -4.55 18.25
N ILE A 193 -11.03 -4.12 19.28
CA ILE A 193 -12.48 -3.93 19.24
C ILE A 193 -12.81 -2.44 19.34
N LEU A 194 -13.64 -2.00 18.41
CA LEU A 194 -14.25 -0.67 18.37
C LEU A 194 -15.74 -0.81 18.71
N LEU A 195 -16.17 -0.31 19.86
CA LEU A 195 -17.50 -0.56 20.41
C LEU A 195 -18.36 0.71 20.41
N SER A 196 -19.48 0.68 19.68
CA SER A 196 -20.53 1.71 19.70
C SER A 196 -21.67 1.30 20.62
N LEU A 197 -21.98 2.16 21.60
CA LEU A 197 -23.05 1.93 22.58
C LEU A 197 -24.40 2.51 22.16
N VAL A 198 -24.41 3.47 21.23
CA VAL A 198 -25.55 4.08 20.54
C VAL A 198 -26.43 4.97 21.42
N ARG A 199 -26.77 4.52 22.63
CA ARG A 199 -27.84 5.11 23.43
C ARG A 199 -27.45 6.45 24.03
N SER A 200 -28.25 7.46 23.70
CA SER A 200 -28.09 8.85 24.15
C SER A 200 -29.41 9.59 23.97
N ASN A 201 -30.20 9.68 25.05
CA ASN A 201 -31.53 10.29 25.05
C ASN A 201 -31.81 11.04 26.37
N LYS A 202 -32.88 11.82 26.42
CA LYS A 202 -33.20 12.66 27.58
C LYS A 202 -33.68 11.83 28.78
N GLU A 203 -34.29 10.68 28.52
CA GLU A 203 -34.87 9.77 29.49
C GLU A 203 -33.83 8.87 30.16
N ALA A 204 -32.59 8.88 29.68
CA ALA A 204 -31.51 7.97 30.04
C ALA A 204 -31.90 6.49 29.88
N ASN A 205 -32.73 6.17 28.88
CA ASN A 205 -33.09 4.80 28.58
C ASN A 205 -31.99 4.13 27.76
N ILE A 206 -31.31 3.17 28.39
CA ILE A 206 -30.17 2.47 27.78
C ILE A 206 -30.55 1.10 27.20
N GLY A 207 -31.84 0.70 27.29
CA GLY A 207 -32.38 -0.51 26.68
C GLY A 207 -31.51 -1.76 26.85
N PHE A 208 -30.90 -2.21 25.76
CA PHE A 208 -30.02 -3.38 25.65
C PHE A 208 -28.88 -3.37 26.68
N LEU A 209 -28.37 -2.18 27.03
CA LEU A 209 -27.25 -1.97 27.95
C LEU A 209 -27.64 -2.02 29.42
N LYS A 210 -28.90 -2.34 29.75
CA LYS A 210 -29.33 -2.66 31.11
C LYS A 210 -28.94 -4.08 31.52
N THR A 211 -28.86 -5.00 30.55
CA THR A 211 -28.57 -6.41 30.82
C THR A 211 -27.08 -6.60 31.10
N GLU A 212 -26.76 -7.04 32.32
CA GLU A 212 -25.39 -7.23 32.79
C GLU A 212 -24.58 -8.18 31.88
N ASN A 213 -25.21 -9.29 31.47
CA ASN A 213 -24.64 -10.31 30.60
C ASN A 213 -24.12 -9.75 29.26
N ARG A 214 -24.88 -8.83 28.66
CA ARG A 214 -24.51 -8.18 27.39
C ARG A 214 -23.37 -7.19 27.55
N VAL A 215 -23.35 -6.46 28.67
CA VAL A 215 -22.23 -5.56 29.00
C VAL A 215 -20.96 -6.36 29.20
N CYS A 216 -21.03 -7.50 29.89
CA CYS A 216 -19.89 -8.40 30.05
C CYS A 216 -19.34 -8.85 28.70
N VAL A 217 -20.20 -9.35 27.81
CA VAL A 217 -19.77 -9.79 26.47
C VAL A 217 -19.12 -8.64 25.73
N ALA A 218 -19.74 -7.46 25.68
CA ALA A 218 -19.22 -6.30 24.97
C ALA A 218 -17.82 -5.86 25.42
N LEU A 219 -17.55 -5.93 26.73
CA LEU A 219 -16.27 -5.49 27.32
C LEU A 219 -15.17 -6.56 27.24
N SER A 220 -15.49 -7.81 26.88
CA SER A 220 -14.58 -8.94 26.98
C SER A 220 -14.12 -9.55 25.64
N ARG A 221 -14.38 -8.86 24.51
CA ARG A 221 -14.06 -9.34 23.15
C ARG A 221 -12.66 -8.94 22.65
N ALA A 222 -12.05 -7.91 23.25
CA ALA A 222 -10.77 -7.37 22.82
C ALA A 222 -9.58 -8.07 23.47
N ARG A 223 -8.61 -8.51 22.67
CA ARG A 223 -7.36 -9.07 23.20
C ARG A 223 -6.38 -7.96 23.61
N MET A 224 -6.13 -7.02 22.70
CA MET A 224 -5.08 -5.99 22.84
C MET A 224 -5.64 -4.57 23.02
N GLY A 225 -6.70 -4.21 22.29
CA GLY A 225 -7.21 -2.84 22.24
C GLY A 225 -8.72 -2.77 22.33
N LEU A 226 -9.25 -1.96 23.26
CA LEU A 226 -10.68 -1.72 23.41
C LEU A 226 -10.97 -0.21 23.39
N TYR A 227 -11.69 0.24 22.36
CA TYR A 227 -12.10 1.63 22.25
C TYR A 227 -13.62 1.71 22.21
N ILE A 228 -14.19 2.38 23.20
CA ILE A 228 -15.64 2.44 23.41
C ILE A 228 -16.10 3.87 23.19
N ILE A 229 -17.21 4.06 22.50
CA ILE A 229 -17.86 5.36 22.39
C ILE A 229 -19.32 5.26 22.85
N GLY A 230 -19.76 6.23 23.65
CA GLY A 230 -21.13 6.28 24.15
C GLY A 230 -21.38 7.41 25.15
N ASN A 231 -22.63 7.52 25.62
CA ASN A 231 -23.02 8.54 26.59
C ASN A 231 -22.91 8.02 28.03
N MET A 232 -21.77 8.26 28.69
CA MET A 232 -21.52 7.76 30.05
C MET A 232 -22.52 8.28 31.10
N ASP A 233 -23.05 9.48 30.92
CA ASP A 233 -24.03 10.06 31.84
C ASP A 233 -25.41 9.38 31.73
N ASN A 234 -25.78 8.89 30.54
CA ASN A 234 -26.96 8.04 30.37
C ASN A 234 -26.75 6.66 31.01
N LEU A 235 -25.58 6.05 30.76
CA LEU A 235 -25.24 4.70 31.23
C LEU A 235 -25.24 4.57 32.75
N THR A 236 -24.73 5.58 33.46
CA THR A 236 -24.63 5.57 34.92
C THR A 236 -25.94 5.82 35.66
N LYS A 237 -26.95 6.43 35.02
CA LYS A 237 -28.21 6.81 35.69
C LYS A 237 -29.16 5.63 35.97
N ARG A 238 -29.09 4.55 35.18
CA ARG A 238 -30.11 3.49 35.17
C ARG A 238 -29.52 2.08 35.32
N ASN A 239 -28.26 1.94 35.73
CA ASN A 239 -27.57 0.64 35.83
C ASN A 239 -26.52 0.64 36.96
N SER A 240 -26.38 -0.50 37.66
CA SER A 240 -25.43 -0.77 38.75
C SER A 240 -23.99 -1.01 38.30
N ILE A 241 -23.78 -1.54 37.09
CA ILE A 241 -22.48 -1.91 36.52
C ILE A 241 -21.73 -0.70 35.98
N TRP A 242 -22.39 0.15 35.19
CA TRP A 242 -21.75 1.28 34.52
C TRP A 242 -21.05 2.28 35.46
N PRO A 243 -21.57 2.56 36.68
CA PRO A 243 -20.82 3.33 37.67
C PRO A 243 -19.48 2.70 38.05
N LYS A 244 -19.45 1.38 38.31
CA LYS A 244 -18.21 0.64 38.62
C LYS A 244 -17.24 0.66 37.44
N VAL A 245 -17.75 0.48 36.22
CA VAL A 245 -16.96 0.59 34.98
C VAL A 245 -16.39 2.01 34.82
N LYS A 246 -17.19 3.05 35.09
CA LYS A 246 -16.75 4.45 35.05
C LYS A 246 -15.63 4.72 36.06
N ASP A 247 -15.74 4.17 37.26
CA ASP A 247 -14.72 4.35 38.30
C ASP A 247 -13.41 3.65 37.92
N SER A 248 -13.47 2.42 37.39
CA SER A 248 -12.30 1.71 36.84
C SER A 248 -11.64 2.50 35.71
N LEU A 249 -12.43 3.02 34.76
CA LEU A 249 -11.92 3.87 33.67
C LEU A 249 -11.29 5.16 34.19
N LYS A 250 -11.86 5.80 35.22
CA LYS A 250 -11.29 7.01 35.83
C LYS A 250 -9.95 6.73 36.53
N GLN A 251 -9.85 5.62 37.27
CA GLN A 251 -8.60 5.22 37.93
C GLN A 251 -7.47 4.98 36.92
N GLN A 252 -7.81 4.49 35.73
CA GLN A 252 -6.86 4.28 34.62
C GLN A 252 -6.67 5.54 33.75
N ASP A 253 -7.35 6.65 34.05
CA ASP A 253 -7.41 7.87 33.22
C ASP A 253 -7.81 7.54 31.74
N ALA A 254 -8.68 6.54 31.58
CA ALA A 254 -9.08 5.95 30.31
C ALA A 254 -10.48 6.40 29.86
N ILE A 255 -10.95 7.56 30.30
CA ILE A 255 -12.25 8.13 29.91
C ILE A 255 -12.15 9.63 29.70
N GLY A 256 -12.74 10.12 28.61
CA GLY A 256 -12.78 11.55 28.32
C GLY A 256 -13.62 11.87 27.09
N THR A 257 -13.76 13.16 26.78
CA THR A 257 -14.50 13.64 25.59
C THR A 257 -13.74 13.49 24.27
N HIS A 258 -12.48 13.08 24.36
CA HIS A 258 -11.55 12.97 23.24
C HIS A 258 -10.55 11.87 23.55
N ILE A 259 -10.03 11.22 22.52
CA ILE A 259 -8.92 10.28 22.63
C ILE A 259 -7.65 10.93 22.09
N THR A 260 -6.49 10.54 22.64
CA THR A 260 -5.20 11.08 22.22
C THR A 260 -4.45 10.06 21.38
N LEU A 261 -4.21 10.42 20.13
CA LEU A 261 -3.36 9.70 19.18
C LEU A 261 -1.91 10.13 19.40
N ARG A 262 -0.96 9.22 19.18
CA ARG A 262 0.47 9.47 19.29
C ARG A 262 1.16 9.06 18.00
N CYS A 263 1.87 9.97 17.36
CA CYS A 263 2.57 9.65 16.12
C CYS A 263 3.71 8.65 16.38
N GLN A 264 3.76 7.57 15.57
CA GLN A 264 4.81 6.56 15.67
C GLN A 264 6.19 7.09 15.25
N ILE A 265 6.23 8.06 14.32
CA ILE A 265 7.46 8.64 13.77
C ILE A 265 7.94 9.83 14.62
N HIS A 266 7.00 10.62 15.13
CA HIS A 266 7.26 11.79 15.96
C HIS A 266 6.66 11.57 17.37
N PRO A 267 7.36 10.90 18.30
CA PRO A 267 6.76 10.47 19.56
C PRO A 267 6.38 11.61 20.51
N SER A 268 6.81 12.84 20.21
CA SER A 268 6.44 14.09 20.89
C SER A 268 5.15 14.73 20.37
N GLU A 269 4.64 14.26 19.22
CA GLU A 269 3.43 14.79 18.59
C GLU A 269 2.21 14.00 19.02
N PHE A 270 1.22 14.73 19.55
CA PHE A 270 -0.04 14.19 20.05
C PHE A 270 -1.22 14.87 19.37
N THR A 271 -2.17 14.08 18.88
CA THR A 271 -3.39 14.58 18.26
C THR A 271 -4.58 14.22 19.12
N ARG A 272 -5.35 15.20 19.56
CA ARG A 272 -6.60 14.98 20.29
C ARG A 272 -7.74 14.90 19.29
N VAL A 273 -8.53 13.84 19.33
CA VAL A 273 -9.67 13.64 18.42
C VAL A 273 -10.95 13.42 19.23
N CYS A 274 -11.96 14.26 18.99
CA CYS A 274 -13.27 14.25 19.62
C CYS A 274 -14.35 13.75 18.66
N CYS A 275 -14.20 14.02 17.36
CA CYS A 275 -15.16 13.65 16.31
C CYS A 275 -14.44 13.18 15.03
N ALA A 276 -15.21 12.66 14.07
CA ALA A 276 -14.69 12.11 12.81
C ALA A 276 -13.82 13.11 12.02
N THR A 277 -14.19 14.39 12.01
CA THR A 277 -13.45 15.42 11.27
C THR A 277 -12.06 15.69 11.83
N ASP A 278 -11.82 15.41 13.12
CA ASP A 278 -10.53 15.65 13.76
C ASP A 278 -9.42 14.73 13.24
N PHE A 279 -9.79 13.61 12.61
CA PHE A 279 -8.83 12.72 11.94
C PHE A 279 -8.19 13.36 10.69
N SER A 280 -8.72 14.49 10.20
CA SER A 280 -8.02 15.34 9.21
C SER A 280 -6.67 15.88 9.73
N ASN A 281 -6.47 15.90 11.06
CA ASN A 281 -5.20 16.23 11.68
C ASN A 281 -4.17 15.07 11.62
N SER A 282 -4.59 13.90 11.14
CA SER A 282 -3.75 12.70 10.96
C SER A 282 -4.11 11.97 9.65
N PRO A 283 -4.00 12.66 8.48
CA PRO A 283 -4.63 12.23 7.23
C PRO A 283 -4.08 10.89 6.69
N GLU A 284 -2.78 10.67 6.86
CA GLU A 284 -2.03 9.48 6.40
C GLU A 284 -1.59 8.57 7.57
N GLY A 285 -2.29 8.67 8.71
CA GLY A 285 -1.95 7.96 9.95
C GLY A 285 -0.80 8.58 10.76
N GLY A 286 -0.01 9.49 10.19
CA GLY A 286 0.99 10.26 10.95
C GLY A 286 0.43 11.58 11.51
N CYS A 287 1.33 12.48 11.92
CA CYS A 287 1.00 13.84 12.32
C CYS A 287 1.03 14.82 11.13
N LYS A 288 0.80 16.12 11.36
CA LYS A 288 0.86 17.16 10.32
C LYS A 288 2.26 17.55 9.85
N ARG A 289 3.31 17.12 10.56
CA ARG A 289 4.69 17.39 10.14
C ARG A 289 4.98 16.74 8.79
N LEU A 290 5.87 17.35 8.01
CA LEU A 290 6.38 16.75 6.78
C LEU A 290 7.26 15.54 7.10
N CYS A 291 7.40 14.65 6.13
CA CYS A 291 8.22 13.46 6.27
C CYS A 291 9.70 13.79 6.00
N ASP A 292 10.55 13.73 7.02
CA ASP A 292 11.98 14.05 6.88
C ASP A 292 12.84 12.87 6.38
N THR A 293 12.23 11.88 5.72
CA THR A 293 12.96 10.71 5.21
C THR A 293 13.68 11.06 3.91
N GLU A 294 14.99 10.81 3.87
CA GLU A 294 15.80 10.92 2.67
C GLU A 294 15.47 9.76 1.72
N LEU A 295 15.05 10.10 0.51
CA LEU A 295 14.73 9.15 -0.56
C LEU A 295 16.03 8.63 -1.18
N ALA A 296 15.98 7.48 -1.86
CA ALA A 296 17.13 6.91 -2.58
C ALA A 296 17.75 7.86 -3.63
N CYS A 297 17.03 8.89 -4.06
CA CYS A 297 17.53 9.92 -4.96
C CYS A 297 18.26 11.10 -4.28
N GLY A 298 18.39 11.09 -2.96
CA GLY A 298 19.01 12.17 -2.15
C GLY A 298 18.09 13.35 -1.85
N HIS A 299 16.82 13.31 -2.27
CA HIS A 299 15.81 14.32 -1.90
C HIS A 299 15.00 13.89 -0.69
N ASN A 300 14.45 14.86 0.05
CA ASN A 300 13.54 14.57 1.16
C ASN A 300 12.09 14.38 0.67
N CYS A 301 11.36 13.50 1.35
CA CYS A 301 9.93 13.35 1.11
C CYS A 301 9.16 14.65 1.41
N LYS A 302 8.26 15.08 0.52
CA LYS A 302 7.39 16.25 0.75
C LYS A 302 5.99 15.90 1.21
N SER A 303 5.70 14.62 1.41
CA SER A 303 4.40 14.20 1.94
C SER A 303 4.32 14.49 3.45
N VAL A 304 3.09 14.73 3.92
CA VAL A 304 2.80 14.72 5.36
C VAL A 304 3.16 13.37 5.97
N CYS A 305 3.55 13.37 7.24
CA CYS A 305 3.98 12.19 7.98
C CYS A 305 3.01 11.01 7.73
N HIS A 306 3.56 9.91 7.22
CA HIS A 306 2.82 8.71 6.84
C HIS A 306 3.56 7.46 7.31
N ILE A 307 2.82 6.40 7.63
CA ILE A 307 3.39 5.20 8.28
C ILE A 307 3.46 4.02 7.32
N ARG A 308 2.42 3.85 6.49
CA ARG A 308 2.27 2.70 5.61
C ARG A 308 3.33 2.60 4.51
N ASN A 309 3.92 3.72 4.08
CA ASN A 309 4.94 3.75 3.03
C ASN A 309 6.30 4.30 3.53
N ARG A 310 6.71 3.93 4.74
CA ARG A 310 7.96 4.45 5.34
C ARG A 310 9.20 4.21 4.48
N GLY A 311 9.26 3.07 3.77
CA GLY A 311 10.36 2.74 2.87
C GLY A 311 10.39 3.54 1.56
N HIS A 312 9.31 4.27 1.23
CA HIS A 312 9.18 5.07 0.02
C HIS A 312 9.51 4.31 -1.29
N GLU A 313 9.40 2.97 -1.30
CA GLU A 313 9.81 2.10 -2.41
C GLU A 313 9.11 2.47 -3.73
N ASN A 314 7.86 2.93 -3.64
CA ASN A 314 7.04 3.36 -4.77
C ASN A 314 6.79 4.88 -4.81
N TYR A 315 7.50 5.67 -3.99
CA TYR A 315 7.29 7.11 -3.95
C TYR A 315 7.96 7.80 -5.13
N ARG A 316 7.19 8.61 -5.88
CA ARG A 316 7.71 9.42 -6.98
C ARG A 316 8.18 10.76 -6.43
N CYS A 317 9.49 11.02 -6.53
CA CYS A 317 10.07 12.30 -6.14
C CYS A 317 9.75 13.39 -7.17
N PHE A 318 9.01 14.42 -6.76
CA PHE A 318 8.63 15.57 -7.60
C PHE A 318 9.62 16.74 -7.52
N GLU A 319 10.79 16.56 -6.89
CA GLU A 319 11.86 17.55 -6.97
C GLU A 319 12.54 17.54 -8.33
N ARG A 320 13.24 18.62 -8.67
CA ARG A 320 14.04 18.68 -9.90
C ARG A 320 15.22 17.70 -9.81
N CYS A 321 15.51 17.01 -10.91
CA CYS A 321 16.64 16.07 -11.00
C CYS A 321 17.98 16.82 -10.76
N GLY A 322 18.71 16.46 -9.71
CA GLY A 322 20.08 16.96 -9.45
C GLY A 322 21.18 16.13 -10.11
N ARG A 323 20.82 15.05 -10.83
CA ARG A 323 21.76 14.11 -11.44
C ARG A 323 22.20 14.62 -12.82
N CYS A 324 23.39 15.22 -12.88
CA CYS A 324 24.14 15.49 -14.12
C CYS A 324 25.64 15.39 -13.80
N GLU A 325 26.38 14.56 -14.53
CA GLU A 325 27.83 14.33 -14.31
C GLU A 325 28.68 15.60 -14.44
N LEU A 326 28.16 16.62 -15.14
CA LEU A 326 28.82 17.91 -15.35
C LEU A 326 28.21 19.05 -14.52
N GLY A 327 27.36 18.75 -13.53
CA GLY A 327 26.85 19.73 -12.56
C GLY A 327 25.71 20.63 -13.05
N HIS A 328 25.07 20.34 -14.19
CA HIS A 328 23.95 21.12 -14.69
C HIS A 328 22.63 20.78 -13.98
N ARG A 329 21.74 21.78 -13.84
CA ARG A 329 20.39 21.60 -13.30
C ARG A 329 19.50 20.93 -14.35
N CYS A 330 19.13 19.66 -14.14
CA CYS A 330 18.15 18.99 -15.00
C CYS A 330 16.75 19.61 -14.81
N LEU A 331 16.04 19.82 -15.92
CA LEU A 331 14.69 20.41 -15.92
C LEU A 331 13.58 19.37 -15.68
N LYS A 332 13.93 18.09 -15.74
CA LYS A 332 13.00 16.96 -15.52
C LYS A 332 12.77 16.69 -14.03
N MET A 333 11.64 16.08 -13.71
CA MET A 333 11.34 15.63 -12.35
C MET A 333 12.23 14.45 -11.97
N CYS A 334 12.55 14.30 -10.69
CA CYS A 334 13.51 13.30 -10.21
C CYS A 334 13.06 11.86 -10.49
N TRP A 335 11.75 11.60 -10.52
CA TRP A 335 11.17 10.31 -10.90
C TRP A 335 11.23 10.02 -12.41
N GLU A 336 11.46 11.03 -13.25
CA GLU A 336 11.58 10.86 -14.69
C GLU A 336 12.98 10.35 -15.05
N ASN A 337 13.06 9.51 -16.08
CA ASN A 337 14.35 9.11 -16.61
C ASN A 337 15.02 10.34 -17.27
N CYS A 338 16.10 10.83 -16.65
CA CYS A 338 16.75 12.07 -17.06
C CYS A 338 17.37 11.90 -18.48
N GLY A 339 17.80 10.69 -18.87
CA GLY A 339 18.34 10.38 -20.21
C GLY A 339 19.59 11.20 -20.55
N ASP A 340 19.94 11.29 -21.83
CA ASP A 340 21.05 12.13 -22.29
C ASP A 340 20.75 13.61 -22.08
N CYS A 341 21.71 14.31 -21.48
CA CYS A 341 21.58 15.74 -21.20
C CYS A 341 21.69 16.53 -22.51
N LYS A 342 20.60 17.21 -22.89
CA LYS A 342 20.49 18.06 -24.09
C LYS A 342 21.00 19.49 -23.90
N THR A 343 21.58 19.80 -22.76
CA THR A 343 22.15 21.14 -22.52
C THR A 343 23.38 21.30 -23.41
N LEU A 344 23.39 22.37 -24.21
CA LEU A 344 24.52 22.72 -25.06
C LEU A 344 25.65 23.26 -24.17
N ILE A 345 26.81 22.63 -24.25
CA ILE A 345 28.03 23.04 -23.59
C ILE A 345 29.13 23.25 -24.64
N GLU A 346 29.90 24.31 -24.45
CA GLU A 346 31.07 24.57 -25.27
C GLU A 346 32.15 23.53 -24.92
N ARG A 347 32.58 22.76 -25.92
CA ARG A 347 33.67 21.78 -25.78
C ARG A 347 34.71 21.99 -26.86
N THR A 348 35.96 21.80 -26.47
CA THR A 348 37.10 21.75 -27.40
C THR A 348 37.27 20.32 -27.90
N LEU A 349 37.15 20.13 -29.21
CA LEU A 349 37.35 18.84 -29.88
C LEU A 349 38.85 18.48 -29.92
N PRO A 350 39.21 17.20 -30.09
CA PRO A 350 40.63 16.78 -30.21
C PRO A 350 41.42 17.50 -31.32
N CYS A 351 40.73 18.00 -32.35
CA CYS A 351 41.33 18.80 -33.41
C CYS A 351 41.63 20.27 -33.02
N GLY A 352 41.32 20.68 -31.78
CA GLY A 352 41.56 22.03 -31.26
C GLY A 352 40.41 23.02 -31.44
N HIS A 353 39.38 22.67 -32.23
CA HIS A 353 38.22 23.53 -32.49
C HIS A 353 37.19 23.51 -31.36
N THR A 354 36.55 24.65 -31.04
CA THR A 354 35.47 24.75 -30.05
C THR A 354 34.10 24.67 -30.71
N THR A 355 33.18 23.89 -30.15
CA THR A 355 31.79 23.82 -30.62
C THR A 355 30.82 23.55 -29.48
N ASN A 356 29.57 23.95 -29.68
CA ASN A 356 28.48 23.71 -28.72
C ASN A 356 27.91 22.30 -28.97
N LEU A 357 28.20 21.38 -28.05
CA LEU A 357 27.70 20.00 -28.08
C LEU A 357 26.66 19.80 -26.99
N GLU A 358 25.66 18.95 -27.25
CA GLU A 358 24.83 18.43 -26.17
C GLU A 358 25.72 17.68 -25.17
N CYS A 359 25.52 17.91 -23.87
CA CYS A 359 26.31 17.34 -22.79
C CYS A 359 26.48 15.81 -22.88
N GLY A 360 25.48 15.09 -23.42
CA GLY A 360 25.53 13.64 -23.62
C GLY A 360 26.42 13.17 -24.78
N ILE A 361 26.90 14.05 -25.67
CA ILE A 361 27.73 13.69 -26.82
C ILE A 361 29.20 13.67 -26.41
N ASN A 362 29.90 12.56 -26.63
CA ASN A 362 31.34 12.47 -26.38
C ASN A 362 32.12 13.33 -27.41
N SER A 363 32.99 14.22 -26.94
CA SER A 363 33.78 15.11 -27.79
C SER A 363 34.81 14.38 -28.65
N THR A 364 35.20 13.15 -28.30
CA THR A 364 36.17 12.36 -29.07
C THR A 364 35.56 11.70 -30.31
N GLU A 365 34.26 11.46 -30.32
CA GLU A 365 33.53 10.79 -31.42
C GLU A 365 32.82 11.79 -32.34
N TYR A 366 32.85 13.08 -32.00
CA TYR A 366 32.17 14.11 -32.77
C TYR A 366 32.99 14.54 -34.00
N ASN A 367 32.41 14.34 -35.19
CA ASN A 367 32.98 14.80 -36.45
C ASN A 367 32.96 16.33 -36.55
N CYS A 368 34.12 16.98 -36.34
CA CYS A 368 34.29 18.42 -36.48
C CYS A 368 33.92 18.90 -37.89
N ARG A 369 32.87 19.75 -37.99
CA ARG A 369 32.35 20.29 -39.26
C ARG A 369 32.99 21.62 -39.69
N GLU A 370 33.97 22.12 -38.94
CA GLU A 370 34.67 23.36 -39.27
C GLU A 370 35.43 23.20 -40.59
N ILE A 371 35.30 24.19 -41.47
CA ILE A 371 35.91 24.18 -42.79
C ILE A 371 37.33 24.72 -42.64
N ILE A 372 38.31 23.87 -42.91
CA ILE A 372 39.73 24.21 -42.91
C ILE A 372 40.27 24.25 -44.34
N GLU A 373 41.18 25.18 -44.61
CA GLU A 373 41.95 25.20 -45.84
C GLU A 373 43.20 24.33 -45.65
N VAL A 374 43.38 23.33 -46.51
CA VAL A 374 44.53 22.42 -46.47
C VAL A 374 45.13 22.26 -47.87
N GLU A 375 46.43 22.05 -47.92
CA GLU A 375 47.15 21.74 -49.15
C GLU A 375 47.20 20.23 -49.37
N LEU A 376 46.69 19.75 -50.50
CA LEU A 376 46.67 18.31 -50.79
C LEU A 376 48.10 17.80 -51.04
N PRO A 377 48.58 16.78 -50.31
CA PRO A 377 49.98 16.35 -50.36
C PRO A 377 50.43 15.78 -51.73
N ILE A 378 49.49 15.37 -52.57
CA ILE A 378 49.79 14.74 -53.88
C ILE A 378 49.82 15.77 -55.02
N CYS A 379 48.96 16.77 -55.00
CA CYS A 379 48.85 17.74 -56.10
C CYS A 379 49.19 19.19 -55.72
N GLY A 380 49.49 19.47 -54.45
CA GLY A 380 49.85 20.82 -53.98
C GLY A 380 48.70 21.84 -54.00
N HIS A 381 47.49 21.44 -54.38
CA HIS A 381 46.34 22.35 -54.44
C HIS A 381 45.73 22.60 -53.06
N LYS A 382 45.39 23.87 -52.80
CA LYS A 382 44.71 24.30 -51.57
C LYS A 382 43.21 24.10 -51.69
N VAL A 383 42.65 23.23 -50.86
CA VAL A 383 41.22 22.89 -50.87
C VAL A 383 40.59 23.17 -49.51
N GLN A 384 39.32 23.58 -49.55
CA GLN A 384 38.50 23.73 -48.35
C GLN A 384 37.80 22.40 -48.04
N LYS A 385 38.08 21.83 -46.87
CA LYS A 385 37.44 20.58 -46.43
C LYS A 385 36.96 20.69 -44.97
N PRO A 386 35.91 19.94 -44.59
CA PRO A 386 35.60 19.74 -43.18
C PRO A 386 36.78 19.09 -42.45
N CYS A 387 37.07 19.56 -41.23
CA CYS A 387 38.19 19.09 -40.42
C CYS A 387 38.21 17.55 -40.28
N TYR A 388 37.06 16.91 -40.04
CA TYR A 388 36.94 15.46 -39.83
C TYR A 388 37.30 14.58 -41.05
N ARG A 389 37.27 15.12 -42.28
CA ARG A 389 37.54 14.31 -43.48
C ARG A 389 39.04 14.05 -43.62
N ASN A 390 39.45 12.81 -43.87
CA ASN A 390 40.87 12.51 -44.10
C ASN A 390 41.40 13.26 -45.34
N ILE A 391 42.55 13.94 -45.21
CA ILE A 391 43.22 14.65 -46.31
C ILE A 391 43.72 13.68 -47.39
N ASP A 392 44.12 12.48 -46.98
CA ASP A 392 44.68 11.43 -47.83
C ASP A 392 43.63 10.79 -48.74
N ASN A 393 42.36 11.19 -48.73
CA ASN A 393 41.32 10.70 -49.65
C ASN A 393 40.38 11.80 -50.13
N PHE A 394 40.79 13.07 -50.00
CA PHE A 394 39.95 14.18 -50.38
C PHE A 394 40.12 14.51 -51.89
N PRO A 395 39.05 14.48 -52.70
CA PRO A 395 39.14 14.74 -54.13
C PRO A 395 39.48 16.22 -54.38
N CYS A 396 40.39 16.47 -55.31
CA CYS A 396 40.75 17.82 -55.70
C CYS A 396 39.65 18.46 -56.56
N SER A 397 39.29 19.72 -56.28
CA SER A 397 38.31 20.49 -57.03
C SER A 397 38.91 21.33 -58.17
N TYR A 398 40.25 21.39 -58.28
CA TYR A 398 40.94 22.15 -59.32
C TYR A 398 40.86 21.42 -60.67
N PRO A 399 40.78 22.15 -61.80
CA PRO A 399 40.86 21.57 -63.13
C PRO A 399 42.23 20.92 -63.37
N CYS A 400 42.29 19.86 -64.19
CA CYS A 400 43.55 19.27 -64.60
C CYS A 400 44.25 20.16 -65.65
N GLU A 401 45.54 20.46 -65.45
CA GLU A 401 46.32 21.28 -66.38
C GLU A 401 47.04 20.47 -67.47
N ASN A 402 46.95 19.13 -67.44
CA ASN A 402 47.58 18.25 -68.42
C ASN A 402 46.81 18.22 -69.75
N ARG A 403 47.55 18.08 -70.86
CA ARG A 403 46.99 17.86 -72.21
C ARG A 403 46.95 16.37 -72.51
N LEU A 404 45.83 15.92 -73.09
CA LEU A 404 45.66 14.56 -73.57
C LEU A 404 46.58 14.31 -74.78
N ASN A 405 46.93 13.05 -75.05
CA ASN A 405 47.77 12.63 -76.19
C ASN A 405 47.23 13.08 -77.57
N CYS A 406 45.95 13.41 -77.68
CA CYS A 406 45.32 13.98 -78.87
C CYS A 406 45.47 15.52 -79.01
N GLY A 407 46.21 16.18 -78.12
CA GLY A 407 46.50 17.62 -78.14
C GLY A 407 45.44 18.52 -77.48
N HIS A 408 44.31 17.94 -77.04
CA HIS A 408 43.22 18.65 -76.36
C HIS A 408 43.50 18.82 -74.85
N SER A 409 42.96 19.89 -74.25
CA SER A 409 43.01 20.14 -72.81
C SER A 409 42.11 19.15 -72.05
N CYS A 410 42.61 18.61 -70.92
CA CYS A 410 41.82 17.71 -70.08
C CYS A 410 40.67 18.46 -69.39
N ASN A 411 39.44 17.94 -69.51
CA ASN A 411 38.25 18.53 -68.89
C ASN A 411 37.92 17.93 -67.51
N LEU A 412 38.79 17.06 -66.98
CA LEU A 412 38.61 16.44 -65.67
C LEU A 412 39.18 17.34 -64.56
N ARG A 413 38.73 17.08 -63.32
CA ARG A 413 39.38 17.63 -62.12
C ARG A 413 40.74 16.96 -61.93
N CYS A 414 41.62 17.58 -61.16
CA CYS A 414 42.95 17.04 -60.84
C CYS A 414 42.83 15.59 -60.31
N HIS A 415 43.35 14.64 -61.08
CA HIS A 415 43.16 13.20 -60.94
C HIS A 415 44.49 12.45 -60.86
N THR A 416 45.52 13.08 -60.30
CA THR A 416 46.89 12.54 -60.11
C THR A 416 46.97 11.22 -59.34
N ARG A 417 45.86 10.70 -58.82
CA ARG A 417 45.77 9.39 -58.15
C ARG A 417 45.34 8.24 -59.06
N ASP A 418 44.59 8.53 -60.12
CA ASP A 418 44.02 7.57 -61.06
C ASP A 418 44.51 7.88 -62.48
N ASP A 419 45.82 8.06 -62.60
CA ASP A 419 46.45 8.52 -63.83
C ASP A 419 46.80 7.33 -64.76
N LEU A 420 45.77 6.74 -65.37
CA LEU A 420 45.90 5.71 -66.41
C LEU A 420 46.09 6.30 -67.82
N ASP A 421 45.86 7.61 -68.01
CA ASP A 421 45.83 8.27 -69.32
C ASP A 421 47.09 9.13 -69.63
N HIS A 422 47.98 9.39 -68.66
CA HIS A 422 49.27 10.05 -68.90
C HIS A 422 50.44 9.06 -68.77
N LEU A 423 50.65 8.21 -69.79
CA LEU A 423 51.84 7.36 -69.89
C LEU A 423 53.06 8.20 -70.31
N GLU A 424 54.12 8.20 -69.50
CA GLU A 424 55.45 8.66 -69.92
C GLU A 424 56.00 7.74 -71.04
N LEU A 425 56.17 8.28 -72.26
CA LEU A 425 56.90 7.60 -73.32
C LEU A 425 58.40 7.80 -73.12
N VAL A 426 59.10 6.77 -72.63
CA VAL A 426 60.56 6.69 -72.72
C VAL A 426 60.92 6.05 -74.05
N GLN A 427 61.61 6.80 -74.91
CA GLN A 427 62.06 6.34 -76.23
C GLN A 427 63.34 5.50 -76.09
N ILE A 428 63.30 4.22 -76.50
CA ILE A 428 64.49 3.39 -76.73
C ILE A 428 64.29 2.62 -78.04
N ASP A 429 65.17 2.89 -79.01
CA ASP A 429 65.42 2.24 -80.30
C ASP A 429 64.33 1.34 -80.92
N ASP A 430 63.68 1.88 -81.96
CA ASP A 430 63.05 1.21 -83.12
C ASP A 430 62.26 -0.09 -82.91
N SER A 431 61.52 -0.23 -81.80
CA SER A 431 60.33 -1.10 -81.75
C SER A 431 59.38 -0.72 -80.60
N TYR A 432 58.08 -0.59 -80.89
CA TYR A 432 57.04 -0.36 -79.88
C TYR A 432 56.54 -1.69 -79.31
N VAL A 433 56.64 -1.88 -78.00
CA VAL A 433 55.97 -2.98 -77.28
C VAL A 433 55.13 -2.39 -76.15
N GLY A 434 53.80 -2.54 -76.24
CA GLY A 434 52.87 -2.20 -75.17
C GLY A 434 52.79 -3.32 -74.14
N ILE A 435 52.95 -3.00 -72.86
CA ILE A 435 52.69 -3.92 -71.74
C ILE A 435 51.42 -3.45 -71.05
N THR A 436 50.37 -4.28 -71.08
CA THR A 436 49.15 -4.08 -70.30
C THR A 436 49.36 -4.65 -68.89
N ASN A 437 48.95 -3.92 -67.85
CA ASN A 437 48.63 -4.50 -66.56
C ASN A 437 47.14 -4.32 -66.32
N ALA A 438 46.40 -5.41 -66.55
CA ALA A 438 44.98 -5.52 -66.32
C ALA A 438 44.67 -5.56 -64.81
N ARG A 439 43.67 -4.77 -64.38
CA ARG A 439 42.77 -5.09 -63.26
C ARG A 439 41.33 -4.63 -63.59
N GLU A 440 40.55 -5.58 -64.08
CA GLU A 440 39.09 -5.76 -63.95
C GLU A 440 38.68 -5.70 -62.46
N ASP A 441 37.51 -5.26 -61.98
CA ASP A 441 36.24 -4.82 -62.55
C ASP A 441 35.48 -3.99 -61.50
N HIS A 442 34.72 -2.98 -61.93
CA HIS A 442 33.54 -2.48 -61.23
C HIS A 442 32.41 -2.33 -62.26
N TYR A 443 31.31 -3.08 -62.07
CA TYR A 443 30.01 -2.73 -62.65
C TYR A 443 28.93 -2.71 -61.56
N CYS A 444 28.27 -1.56 -61.45
CA CYS A 444 26.97 -1.38 -60.83
C CYS A 444 25.95 -1.19 -61.97
N LEU A 445 24.78 -1.84 -61.89
CA LEU A 445 23.45 -1.18 -61.97
C LEU A 445 22.26 -2.17 -61.99
N SER A 446 21.40 -1.99 -60.98
CA SER A 446 19.92 -1.95 -60.98
C SER A 446 19.02 -3.10 -61.52
N ALA A 447 18.18 -3.57 -60.57
CA ALA A 447 16.70 -3.66 -60.60
C ALA A 447 15.96 -4.98 -60.95
N LEU A 448 14.89 -5.21 -60.15
CA LEU A 448 13.65 -6.00 -60.34
C LEU A 448 13.53 -7.42 -59.72
N TRP A 449 12.49 -7.57 -58.88
CA TRP A 449 11.82 -8.79 -58.35
C TRP A 449 10.96 -9.49 -59.43
N PRO A 450 10.27 -10.66 -59.22
CA PRO A 450 10.25 -11.64 -58.10
C PRO A 450 10.26 -13.15 -58.54
N GLU A 451 10.08 -14.05 -57.55
CA GLU A 451 9.48 -15.41 -57.58
C GLU A 451 10.33 -16.70 -57.74
N ARG A 452 10.26 -17.51 -56.67
CA ARG A 452 9.97 -18.97 -56.56
C ARG A 452 11.06 -20.00 -56.15
N CYS A 453 10.68 -20.71 -55.06
CA CYS A 453 10.83 -22.15 -54.75
C CYS A 453 12.09 -22.70 -54.04
N HIS A 454 11.93 -22.91 -52.72
CA HIS A 454 12.24 -24.09 -51.84
C HIS A 454 13.09 -25.29 -52.33
N PRO A 455 13.55 -26.23 -51.45
CA PRO A 455 13.61 -26.25 -49.97
C PRO A 455 14.95 -26.80 -49.37
N ARG A 456 15.17 -26.69 -48.04
CA ARG A 456 15.37 -27.83 -47.09
C ARG A 456 16.21 -27.49 -45.82
N TRP A 457 15.58 -27.81 -44.68
CA TRP A 457 16.09 -28.47 -43.45
C TRP A 457 16.66 -27.63 -42.29
N GLY A 458 16.09 -27.89 -41.09
CA GLY A 458 16.63 -27.49 -39.80
C GLY A 458 15.57 -27.44 -38.68
N ASN A 459 15.12 -28.60 -38.19
CA ASN A 459 14.30 -28.75 -36.97
C ASN A 459 15.08 -28.35 -35.71
N ILE A 460 14.38 -27.81 -34.69
CA ILE A 460 14.35 -28.27 -33.28
C ILE A 460 13.26 -27.48 -32.51
N PRO A 461 12.46 -28.09 -31.61
CA PRO A 461 11.23 -27.53 -31.06
C PRO A 461 11.39 -26.94 -29.64
N ILE A 462 10.55 -25.96 -29.28
CA ILE A 462 10.31 -25.55 -27.89
C ILE A 462 8.80 -25.57 -27.63
N PHE A 463 8.41 -26.43 -26.68
CA PHE A 463 7.07 -26.58 -26.13
C PHE A 463 6.72 -25.39 -25.21
N ILE A 464 5.52 -24.82 -25.35
CA ILE A 464 4.88 -24.02 -24.30
C ILE A 464 3.50 -24.65 -24.04
N SER A 465 3.37 -25.23 -22.84
CA SER A 465 2.16 -25.83 -22.30
C SER A 465 1.19 -24.75 -21.82
N LEU A 466 -0.08 -24.88 -22.21
CA LEU A 466 -1.21 -24.14 -21.69
C LEU A 466 -1.87 -24.97 -20.56
N GLU A 467 -1.87 -24.45 -19.33
CA GLU A 467 -2.71 -24.97 -18.24
C GLU A 467 -3.73 -23.91 -17.79
N LEU A 468 -5.00 -24.31 -17.83
CA LEU A 468 -6.18 -23.69 -17.23
C LEU A 468 -6.46 -24.36 -15.86
N PRO A 469 -7.32 -23.78 -15.01
CA PRO A 469 -7.20 -23.79 -13.55
C PRO A 469 -7.90 -24.97 -12.87
N CYS A 470 -7.43 -25.35 -11.68
CA CYS A 470 -8.16 -26.24 -10.78
C CYS A 470 -8.09 -25.81 -9.30
N MET A 471 -9.30 -25.58 -8.77
CA MET A 471 -9.86 -26.07 -7.50
C MET A 471 -9.22 -25.75 -6.13
N TYR A 472 -10.08 -25.15 -5.30
CA TYR A 472 -10.42 -25.50 -3.91
C TYR A 472 -9.30 -26.00 -2.97
N ARG A 473 -9.09 -25.25 -1.88
CA ARG A 473 -8.79 -25.86 -0.58
C ARG A 473 -9.31 -25.01 0.58
N VAL A 474 -10.31 -25.57 1.24
CA VAL A 474 -10.78 -25.23 2.59
C VAL A 474 -9.74 -25.74 3.59
N ARG A 475 -9.43 -24.93 4.62
CA ARG A 475 -9.18 -25.39 5.99
C ARG A 475 -9.57 -24.30 6.96
#